data_AF-A0A7Y0FS16-F1
#
_entry.id   AF-A0A7Y0FS16-F1
#
_cell.length_a   1.000
_cell.length_b   1.000
_cell.length_c   1.000
_cell.angle_alpha   90.00
_cell.angle_beta   90.00
_cell.angle_gamma   90.00
#
_symmetry.space_group_name_H-M   'P 1'
#
loop_
_entity.id
_entity.type
_entity.pdbx_description
1 polymer ?
#
loop_
_entity_poly.entity_id
_entity_poly.type
_entity_poly.pdbx_seq_one_letter_code
_entity_poly.pdbx_strand_id
1 'polypeptide(L)'
;MEKEVRIYIRIQKSRKGNWKKICSEKQISLTSLIIHSVENRIQDDERRKVLAFIEKQDNIFIKIETNINQIARIVNGQKFISEKELKDFLGKLSEIEKLKREQNLIFSRIYSLLGK
;
A
#
# COMPACT_ATOMS: atom_id res chain seq x y z
N MET A 1 -19.91 30.46 -5.45
CA MET A 1 -20.25 29.11 -5.94
C MET A 1 -19.88 29.06 -7.41
N GLU A 2 -18.76 28.43 -7.75
CA GLU A 2 -18.47 28.13 -9.16
C GLU A 2 -19.60 27.26 -9.72
N LYS A 3 -20.21 27.69 -10.83
CA LYS A 3 -21.27 26.95 -11.51
C LYS A 3 -20.70 25.59 -11.94
N GLU A 4 -21.42 24.49 -11.75
CA GLU A 4 -21.04 23.18 -12.27
C GLU A 4 -20.76 23.26 -13.78
N VAL A 5 -19.49 23.31 -14.18
CA VAL A 5 -19.10 23.33 -15.59
C VAL A 5 -19.20 21.91 -16.14
N ARG A 6 -20.08 21.70 -17.12
CA ARG A 6 -20.26 20.40 -17.80
C ARG A 6 -19.65 20.45 -19.19
N ILE A 7 -18.84 19.45 -19.52
CA ILE A 7 -18.22 19.29 -20.84
C ILE A 7 -18.88 18.10 -21.55
N TYR A 8 -19.35 18.32 -22.77
CA TYR A 8 -19.87 17.25 -23.63
C TYR A 8 -18.82 16.86 -24.67
N ILE A 9 -18.40 15.60 -24.66
CA ILE A 9 -17.39 15.07 -25.60
C ILE A 9 -18.07 14.11 -26.57
N ARG A 10 -17.94 14.38 -27.87
CA ARG A 10 -18.35 13.46 -28.93
C ARG A 10 -17.14 12.64 -29.39
N ILE A 11 -17.28 11.31 -29.38
CA ILE A 11 -16.26 10.37 -29.81
C ILE A 11 -16.88 9.24 -30.63
N GLN A 12 -16.05 8.56 -31.41
CA GLN A 12 -16.45 7.35 -32.14
C GLN A 12 -16.98 6.28 -31.19
N LYS A 13 -18.00 5.53 -31.65
CA LYS A 13 -18.66 4.47 -30.88
C LYS A 13 -17.68 3.40 -30.41
N SER A 14 -16.75 2.99 -31.26
CA SER A 14 -15.69 2.02 -30.94
C SER A 14 -14.81 2.49 -29.78
N ARG A 15 -14.34 3.75 -29.84
CA ARG A 15 -13.55 4.36 -28.76
C ARG A 15 -14.31 4.43 -27.45
N LYS A 16 -15.59 4.83 -27.49
CA LYS A 16 -16.46 4.84 -26.30
C LYS A 16 -16.62 3.44 -25.69
N GLY A 17 -16.73 2.41 -26.54
CA GLY A 17 -16.75 1.02 -26.11
C GLY A 17 -15.49 0.62 -25.36
N ASN A 18 -14.32 0.93 -25.92
CA ASN A 18 -13.03 0.65 -25.28
C ASN A 18 -12.89 1.36 -23.93
N TRP A 19 -13.29 2.64 -23.83
CA TRP A 19 -13.23 3.37 -22.56
C TRP A 19 -14.12 2.73 -21.49
N LYS A 20 -15.34 2.32 -21.85
CA LYS A 20 -16.22 1.60 -20.93
C LYS A 20 -15.64 0.27 -20.47
N LYS A 21 -14.94 -0.46 -21.36
CA LYS A 21 -14.25 -1.70 -21.00
C LYS A 21 -13.17 -1.46 -19.95
N ILE A 22 -12.31 -0.45 -20.16
CA ILE A 22 -11.28 -0.04 -19.19
C ILE A 22 -11.92 0.35 -17.85
N CYS A 23 -12.98 1.15 -17.87
CA CYS A 23 -13.72 1.54 -16.67
C CYS A 23 -14.25 0.32 -15.89
N SER A 24 -14.77 -0.70 -16.59
CA SER A 24 -15.25 -1.93 -15.97
C SER A 24 -14.11 -2.77 -15.38
N GLU A 25 -13.00 -2.91 -16.10
CA GLU A 25 -11.83 -3.66 -15.62
C GLU A 25 -11.20 -3.01 -14.39
N LYS A 26 -11.11 -1.68 -14.38
CA LYS A 26 -10.52 -0.91 -13.28
C LYS A 26 -11.52 -0.52 -12.19
N GLN A 27 -12.81 -0.80 -12.38
CA GLN A 27 -13.89 -0.39 -11.46
C GLN A 27 -13.89 1.13 -11.17
N ILE A 28 -13.74 1.94 -12.21
CA ILE A 28 -13.74 3.41 -12.16
C ILE A 28 -14.83 4.01 -13.07
N SER A 29 -15.22 5.25 -12.80
CA SER A 29 -16.15 5.96 -13.66
C SER A 29 -15.49 6.48 -14.94
N LEU A 30 -16.29 6.75 -15.98
CA LEU A 30 -15.79 7.40 -17.20
C LEU A 30 -15.27 8.81 -16.92
N THR A 31 -15.90 9.52 -15.99
CA THR A 31 -15.47 10.84 -15.53
C THR A 31 -14.08 10.77 -14.90
N SER A 32 -13.86 9.84 -13.96
CA SER A 32 -12.56 9.63 -13.32
C SER A 32 -11.50 9.28 -14.36
N LEU A 33 -11.79 8.35 -15.28
CA LEU A 33 -10.86 7.99 -16.35
C LEU A 33 -10.43 9.22 -17.16
N ILE A 34 -11.37 10.09 -17.55
CA ILE A 34 -11.08 11.29 -18.34
C ILE A 34 -10.30 12.32 -17.52
N ILE A 35 -10.76 12.65 -16.31
CA ILE A 35 -10.09 13.62 -15.42
C ILE A 35 -8.66 13.18 -15.15
N HIS A 36 -8.44 11.95 -14.68
CA HIS A 36 -7.10 11.45 -14.37
C HIS A 36 -6.19 11.40 -15.60
N SER A 37 -6.72 11.05 -16.77
CA SER A 37 -5.94 11.03 -18.01
C SER A 37 -5.53 12.44 -18.46
N VAL A 38 -6.39 13.45 -18.26
CA VAL A 38 -6.10 14.85 -18.60
C VAL A 38 -5.15 15.49 -17.58
N GLU A 39 -5.36 15.22 -16.29
CA GLU A 39 -4.55 15.76 -15.20
C GLU A 39 -3.25 14.98 -14.97
N ASN A 40 -3.02 13.91 -15.72
CA ASN A 40 -1.90 12.97 -15.55
C ASN A 40 -1.77 12.45 -14.10
N ARG A 41 -2.92 12.21 -13.44
CA ARG A 41 -3.00 11.72 -12.07
C ARG A 41 -3.18 10.21 -12.04
N ILE A 42 -2.69 9.59 -10.97
CA ILE A 42 -2.93 8.17 -10.68
C ILE A 42 -4.42 7.91 -10.52
N GLN A 43 -4.89 6.79 -11.08
CA GLN A 43 -6.30 6.43 -11.03
C GLN A 43 -6.70 5.95 -9.63
N ASP A 44 -7.95 6.20 -9.25
CA ASP A 44 -8.46 5.81 -7.93
C ASP A 44 -8.30 4.31 -7.63
N ASP A 45 -8.37 3.44 -8.64
CA ASP A 45 -8.17 2.00 -8.47
C ASP A 45 -6.73 1.64 -8.12
N GLU A 46 -5.77 2.33 -8.73
CA GLU A 46 -4.33 2.17 -8.48
C GLU A 46 -4.00 2.66 -7.05
N ARG A 47 -4.55 3.81 -6.64
CA ARG A 47 -4.43 4.30 -5.26
C ARG A 47 -4.99 3.30 -4.26
N ARG A 48 -6.16 2.71 -4.53
CA ARG A 48 -6.78 1.69 -3.67
C ARG A 48 -5.92 0.44 -3.53
N LYS A 49 -5.34 -0.04 -4.63
CA LYS A 49 -4.42 -1.21 -4.61
C LYS A 49 -3.18 -0.94 -3.76
N VAL A 50 -2.61 0.26 -3.88
CA VAL A 50 -1.45 0.68 -3.07
C VAL A 50 -1.79 0.73 -1.58
N LEU A 51 -2.93 1.32 -1.21
CA LEU A 51 -3.38 1.36 0.18
C LEU A 51 -3.61 -0.03 0.76
N ALA A 52 -4.28 -0.92 0.03
CA ALA A 52 -4.51 -2.29 0.46
C ALA A 52 -3.20 -3.08 0.61
N PHE A 53 -2.21 -2.81 -0.25
CA PHE A 53 -0.87 -3.36 -0.11
C PHE A 53 -0.19 -2.89 1.18
N ILE A 54 -0.21 -1.58 1.47
CA ILE A 54 0.36 -1.01 2.70
C ILE A 54 -0.29 -1.63 3.94
N GLU A 55 -1.62 -1.70 3.98
CA GLU A 55 -2.38 -2.29 5.09
C GLU A 55 -2.02 -3.77 5.31
N LYS A 56 -1.90 -4.55 4.25
CA LYS A 56 -1.46 -5.96 4.34
C LYS A 56 -0.05 -6.08 4.92
N GLN A 57 0.85 -5.18 4.55
CA GLN A 57 2.20 -5.16 5.10
C GLN A 57 2.21 -4.78 6.59
N ASP A 58 1.41 -3.80 6.99
CA ASP A 58 1.33 -3.37 8.39
C ASP A 58 0.80 -4.49 9.29
N ASN A 59 -0.23 -5.20 8.83
CA ASN A 59 -0.76 -6.39 9.49
C ASN A 59 0.29 -7.51 9.71
N ILE A 60 1.26 -7.65 8.80
CA ILE A 60 2.36 -8.62 8.97
C ILE A 60 3.28 -8.17 10.11
N PHE A 61 3.64 -6.89 10.16
CA PHE A 61 4.51 -6.36 11.21
C PHE A 61 3.86 -6.41 12.59
N ILE A 62 2.55 -6.17 12.71
CA ILE A 62 1.81 -6.33 13.97
C ILE A 62 1.93 -7.77 14.51
N LYS A 63 1.87 -8.79 13.62
CA LYS A 63 2.06 -10.19 14.02
C LYS A 63 3.48 -10.47 14.50
N ILE A 64 4.49 -9.88 13.84
CA ILE A 64 5.89 -9.99 14.24
C ILE A 64 6.10 -9.34 15.63
N GLU A 65 5.57 -8.14 15.85
CA GLU A 65 5.62 -7.44 17.13
C GLU A 65 4.94 -8.26 18.24
N THR A 66 3.78 -8.84 17.95
CA THR A 66 3.05 -9.71 18.89
C THR A 66 3.93 -10.89 19.30
N ASN A 67 4.61 -11.56 18.37
CA ASN A 67 5.49 -12.68 18.67
C ASN A 67 6.71 -12.25 19.50
N ILE A 68 7.31 -11.09 19.20
CA ILE A 68 8.39 -10.49 19.98
C ILE A 68 7.94 -10.28 21.43
N ASN A 69 6.77 -9.68 21.62
CA ASN A 69 6.20 -9.42 22.94
C ASN A 69 5.89 -10.71 23.70
N GLN A 70 5.44 -11.76 23.02
CA GLN A 70 5.22 -13.08 23.62
C GLN A 70 6.54 -13.70 24.12
N ILE A 71 7.60 -13.66 23.31
CA ILE A 71 8.93 -14.14 23.72
C ILE A 71 9.42 -13.36 24.95
N ALA A 72 9.32 -12.03 24.92
CA ALA A 72 9.72 -11.20 26.05
C ALA A 72 8.96 -11.55 27.34
N ARG A 73 7.65 -11.83 27.26
CA ARG A 73 6.85 -12.30 28.40
C ARG A 73 7.33 -13.65 28.94
N ILE A 74 7.63 -14.61 28.06
CA ILE A 74 8.11 -15.94 28.46
C ILE A 74 9.44 -15.83 29.20
N VAL A 75 10.39 -15.08 28.64
CA VAL A 75 11.72 -14.88 29.25
C VAL A 75 11.61 -14.18 30.61
N ASN A 76 10.79 -13.13 30.71
CA ASN A 76 10.57 -12.41 31.97
C ASN A 76 9.90 -13.29 33.03
N GLY A 77 9.01 -14.20 32.63
CA GLY A 77 8.35 -15.15 33.53
C GLY A 77 9.27 -16.27 34.01
N GLN A 78 10.06 -16.86 33.10
CA GLN A 78 10.98 -17.95 33.42
C GLN A 78 12.27 -17.45 34.10
N LYS A 79 12.57 -16.15 34.01
CA LYS A 79 13.83 -15.51 34.48
C LYS A 79 15.11 -16.17 33.94
N PHE A 80 14.98 -16.91 32.85
CA PHE A 80 16.06 -17.66 32.23
C PHE A 80 15.86 -17.65 30.71
N ILE A 81 16.93 -17.38 29.98
CA ILE A 81 17.05 -17.55 28.54
C ILE A 81 18.45 -18.08 28.28
N SER A 82 18.59 -19.09 27.42
CA SER A 82 19.93 -19.55 27.06
C SER A 82 20.62 -18.52 26.16
N GLU A 83 21.94 -18.43 26.25
CA GLU A 83 22.73 -17.54 25.40
C GLU A 83 22.50 -17.79 23.91
N LYS A 84 22.29 -19.06 23.53
CA LYS A 84 21.97 -19.46 22.15
C LYS A 84 20.63 -18.87 21.70
N GLU A 85 19.57 -19.04 22.49
CA GLU A 85 18.24 -18.51 22.15
C GLU A 85 18.23 -16.98 22.10
N LEU A 86 18.95 -16.32 23.02
CA LEU A 86 19.11 -14.87 23.00
C LEU A 86 19.81 -14.41 21.73
N LYS A 87 20.89 -15.09 21.32
CA LYS A 87 21.64 -14.77 20.10
C LYS A 87 20.78 -14.98 18.84
N ASP A 88 20.03 -16.08 18.78
CA ASP A 88 19.11 -16.36 17.67
C ASP A 88 17.99 -15.31 17.58
N PHE A 89 17.46 -14.88 18.73
CA PHE A 89 16.45 -13.84 18.82
C PHE A 89 16.98 -12.47 18.37
N LEU A 90 18.16 -12.07 18.85
CA LEU A 90 18.82 -10.83 18.43
C LEU A 90 19.14 -10.84 16.92
N GLY A 91 19.55 -11.99 16.37
CA GLY A 91 19.76 -12.16 14.94
C GLY A 91 18.49 -11.89 14.13
N LYS A 92 17.36 -12.49 14.53
CA LYS A 92 16.05 -12.25 13.90
C LYS A 92 15.59 -10.80 14.04
N LEU A 93 15.82 -10.16 15.19
CA LEU A 93 15.50 -8.74 15.39
C LEU A 93 16.28 -7.84 14.44
N SER A 94 17.58 -8.10 14.27
CA SER A 94 18.40 -7.35 13.32
C SER A 94 17.92 -7.51 11.87
N GLU A 95 17.50 -8.72 11.48
CA GLU A 95 16.92 -8.97 10.17
C GLU A 95 15.60 -8.21 9.98
N ILE A 96 14.72 -8.20 10.98
CA ILE A 96 13.46 -7.44 10.96
C ILE A 96 13.74 -5.93 10.82
N GLU A 97 14.74 -5.40 11.54
CA GLU A 97 15.13 -3.99 11.44
C GLU A 97 15.60 -3.63 10.02
N LYS A 98 16.37 -4.51 9.38
CA LYS A 98 16.80 -4.35 7.98
C LYS A 98 15.59 -4.33 7.04
N LEU A 99 14.70 -5.32 7.16
CA LEU A 99 13.50 -5.42 6.33
C LEU A 99 12.58 -4.20 6.48
N LYS A 100 12.45 -3.66 7.71
CA LYS A 100 11.65 -2.46 7.96
C LYS A 100 12.25 -1.22 7.28
N ARG A 101 13.58 -1.09 7.26
CA ARG A 101 14.27 0.00 6.55
C ARG A 101 14.03 -0.08 5.04
N GLU A 102 14.17 -1.27 4.45
CA GLU A 102 13.89 -1.49 3.03
C GLU A 102 12.44 -1.18 2.68
N GLN A 103 11.49 -1.63 3.51
CA GLN A 103 10.06 -1.29 3.37
C GLN A 103 9.82 0.21 3.39
N ASN A 104 10.36 0.94 4.39
CA ASN A 104 10.15 2.37 4.51
C ASN A 104 10.68 3.14 3.28
N LEU A 105 11.77 2.66 2.69
CA LEU A 105 12.33 3.22 1.46
C LEU A 105 11.46 2.93 0.22
N ILE A 106 10.81 1.76 0.17
CA ILE A 106 9.81 1.46 -0.85
C ILE A 106 8.58 2.37 -0.66
N PHE A 107 8.10 2.54 0.57
CA PHE A 107 6.97 3.41 0.86
C PHE A 107 7.26 4.87 0.52
N SER A 108 8.45 5.39 0.83
CA SER A 108 8.83 6.75 0.43
C SER A 108 8.82 6.94 -1.08
N ARG A 109 9.29 5.93 -1.84
CA ARG A 109 9.22 5.94 -3.31
C ARG A 109 7.78 5.92 -3.80
N ILE A 110 6.92 5.08 -3.24
CA ILE A 110 5.49 5.04 -3.56
C ILE A 110 4.86 6.41 -3.30
N TYR A 111 5.08 7.02 -2.12
CA TYR A 111 4.56 8.36 -1.82
C TYR A 111 5.05 9.42 -2.82
N SER A 112 6.31 9.37 -3.23
CA SER A 112 6.85 10.30 -4.23
C SER A 112 6.22 10.15 -5.62
N LEU A 113 5.73 8.94 -5.94
CA LEU A 113 4.99 8.68 -7.18
C LEU A 113 3.51 9.07 -7.06
N LEU A 114 2.92 8.98 -5.86
CA LEU A 114 1.53 9.37 -5.59
C LEU A 114 1.34 10.89 -5.44
N GLY A 115 2.36 11.60 -4.96
CA GLY A 115 2.33 13.04 -4.68
C GLY A 115 2.73 13.94 -5.84
N LYS A 116 3.03 13.37 -7.01
CA LYS A 116 3.18 14.07 -8.29
C LYS A 116 1.90 13.97 -9.10
#